data_AF-A0A962DHQ8-F1
#
_entry.id   AF-A0A962DHQ8-F1
#
_cell.length_a   1.000
_cell.length_b   1.000
_cell.length_c   1.000
_cell.angle_alpha   90.00
_cell.angle_beta   90.00
_cell.angle_gamma   90.00
#
_symmetry.space_group_name_H-M   'P 1'
#
loop_
_entity.id
_entity.type
_entity.pdbx_description
1 polymer ?
#
loop_
_entity_poly.entity_id
_entity_poly.type
_entity_poly.pdbx_seq_one_letter_code
_entity_poly.pdbx_strand_id
1 'polypeptide(L)' 'NGVEGIVAECGGACACATCHGYIADSWLPRLKPMEEMEDAMLSAATERRANSRLLCQIALEPGLDGLEITVADNGD' A
#
# COMPACT_ATOMS: atom_id res chain seq x y z
N ASN A 1 -0.14 -5.29 15.63
CA ASN A 1 1.23 -5.51 15.14
C ASN A 1 2.07 -4.24 15.08
N GLY A 2 1.48 -3.03 15.08
CA GLY A 2 2.20 -1.78 15.42
C GLY A 2 3.44 -1.51 14.57
N VAL A 3 3.35 -1.80 13.26
CA VAL A 3 4.48 -1.65 12.33
C VAL A 3 4.77 -0.17 12.15
N GLU A 4 6.00 0.23 12.45
CA GLU A 4 6.49 1.60 12.30
C GLU A 4 6.36 2.08 10.84
N GLY A 5 6.00 3.34 10.64
CA GLY A 5 5.74 3.94 9.33
C GLY A 5 4.34 3.68 8.75
N ILE A 6 3.52 2.81 9.34
CA ILE A 6 2.11 2.64 8.93
C ILE A 6 1.20 3.34 9.94
N VAL A 7 0.71 4.54 9.59
CA VAL A 7 -0.14 5.36 10.46
C VAL A 7 -1.63 5.05 10.26
N ALA A 8 -2.04 4.85 9.00
CA ALA A 8 -3.43 4.61 8.62
C ALA A 8 -4.42 5.71 9.10
N GLU A 9 -4.04 6.97 8.87
CA GLU A 9 -4.77 8.17 9.34
C GLU A 9 -6.27 8.16 9.01
N CYS A 10 -6.66 7.76 7.79
CA CYS A 10 -8.07 7.71 7.38
C CYS A 10 -8.81 6.43 7.78
N GLY A 11 -8.17 5.53 8.53
CA GLY A 11 -8.76 4.24 8.92
C GLY A 11 -9.05 3.29 7.75
N GLY A 12 -8.38 3.46 6.61
CA GLY A 12 -8.53 2.60 5.43
C GLY A 12 -9.57 3.06 4.41
N ALA A 13 -10.09 4.27 4.55
CA ALA A 13 -11.10 4.85 3.64
C ALA A 13 -10.57 5.30 2.26
N CYS A 14 -9.34 4.94 1.88
CA CYS A 14 -8.67 5.40 0.66
C CYS A 14 -8.65 6.94 0.53
N ALA A 15 -8.45 7.65 1.65
CA ALA A 15 -8.50 9.11 1.73
C ALA A 15 -7.18 9.74 2.24
N CYS A 16 -6.13 8.95 2.41
CA CYS A 16 -4.78 9.39 2.76
C CYS A 16 -3.75 8.47 2.10
N ALA A 17 -2.47 8.82 2.19
CA ALA A 17 -1.35 7.99 1.71
C ALA A 17 -0.50 7.38 2.85
N THR A 18 -0.85 7.57 4.12
CA THR A 18 -0.04 7.15 5.29
C THR A 18 -0.02 5.64 5.59
N CYS A 19 -0.53 4.84 4.66
CA CYS A 19 -0.41 3.38 4.66
C CYS A 19 0.33 2.89 3.40
N HIS A 20 1.03 3.78 2.71
CA HIS A 20 1.77 3.45 1.49
C HIS A 20 2.93 2.51 1.83
N GLY A 21 3.06 1.47 1.01
CA GLY A 21 4.18 0.55 1.00
C GLY A 21 4.47 0.03 -0.41
N TYR A 22 5.57 -0.69 -0.54
CA TYR A 22 6.01 -1.33 -1.78
C TYR A 22 5.80 -2.82 -1.69
N ILE A 23 5.13 -3.38 -2.69
CA ILE A 23 4.93 -4.82 -2.82
C ILE A 23 6.13 -5.41 -3.56
N ALA A 24 6.68 -6.52 -3.07
CA ALA A 24 7.73 -7.21 -3.80
C ALA A 24 7.25 -7.64 -5.20
N ASP A 25 8.06 -7.43 -6.23
CA ASP A 25 7.63 -7.53 -7.64
C ASP A 25 7.06 -8.91 -8.02
N SER A 26 7.54 -9.97 -7.36
CA SER A 26 7.04 -11.34 -7.52
C SER A 26 5.57 -11.52 -7.11
N TRP A 27 5.02 -10.60 -6.31
CA TRP A 27 3.64 -10.61 -5.82
C TRP A 27 2.70 -9.72 -6.65
N LEU A 28 3.21 -8.74 -7.40
CA LEU A 28 2.37 -7.82 -8.18
C LEU A 28 1.35 -8.54 -9.10
N PRO A 29 1.71 -9.62 -9.83
CA PRO A 29 0.74 -10.32 -10.69
C PRO A 29 -0.39 -11.03 -9.93
N ARG A 30 -0.26 -11.20 -8.60
CA ARG A 30 -1.26 -11.87 -7.75
C ARG A 30 -2.25 -10.89 -7.13
N LEU A 31 -1.97 -9.58 -7.19
CA LEU A 31 -2.84 -8.56 -6.65
C LEU A 31 -3.91 -8.17 -7.66
N LYS A 32 -5.05 -7.72 -7.14
CA LYS A 32 -6.02 -6.98 -7.96
C LYS A 32 -5.36 -5.69 -8.48
N PRO A 33 -5.72 -5.25 -9.70
CA PRO A 33 -5.26 -3.99 -10.25
C PRO A 33 -5.50 -2.83 -9.28
N MET A 34 -4.63 -1.84 -9.32
CA MET A 34 -4.82 -0.58 -8.62
C MET A 34 -6.06 0.13 -9.14
N GLU A 35 -6.90 0.65 -8.24
CA GLU A 35 -8.07 1.44 -8.60
C GLU A 35 -7.72 2.92 -8.77
N GLU A 36 -8.53 3.68 -9.52
CA GLU A 36 -8.25 5.09 -9.83
C GLU A 36 -8.14 5.97 -8.57
N MET A 37 -8.95 5.70 -7.55
CA MET A 37 -8.89 6.43 -6.29
C MET A 37 -7.58 6.16 -5.54
N GLU A 38 -7.11 4.90 -5.56
CA GLU A 38 -5.82 4.53 -4.97
C GLU A 38 -4.67 5.24 -5.70
N ASP A 39 -4.71 5.26 -7.04
CA ASP A 39 -3.73 5.95 -7.87
C ASP A 39 -3.67 7.45 -7.57
N ALA A 40 -4.84 8.09 -7.46
CA ALA A 40 -4.96 9.51 -7.14
C ALA A 40 -4.34 9.85 -5.77
N MET A 41 -4.58 9.03 -4.74
CA MET A 41 -3.96 9.23 -3.43
C MET A 41 -2.46 9.03 -3.46
N LEU A 42 -1.97 8.00 -4.18
CA LEU A 42 -0.54 7.76 -4.34
C LEU A 42 0.17 8.84 -5.16
N SER A 43 -0.55 9.56 -6.04
CA SER A 43 0.04 10.66 -6.83
C SER A 43 0.59 11.80 -5.98
N ALA A 44 0.09 11.95 -4.74
CA ALA A 44 0.56 12.93 -3.77
C ALA A 44 1.63 12.40 -2.81
N ALA A 45 2.00 11.11 -2.89
CA ALA A 45 3.00 10.51 -2.02
C ALA A 45 4.44 10.85 -2.48
N THR A 46 5.31 11.18 -1.53
CA THR A 46 6.67 11.68 -1.80
C THR A 46 7.56 10.66 -2.53
N GLU A 47 7.38 9.37 -2.27
CA GLU A 47 8.23 8.28 -2.79
C GLU A 47 7.44 7.23 -3.60
N ARG A 48 6.52 7.67 -4.46
CA ARG A 48 5.76 6.73 -5.31
C ARG A 48 6.68 5.97 -6.27
N ARG A 49 6.50 4.64 -6.34
CA ARG A 49 7.20 3.69 -7.23
C ARG A 49 6.18 2.86 -8.01
N ALA A 50 6.66 2.11 -9.01
CA ALA A 50 5.82 1.25 -9.84
C ALA A 50 5.12 0.14 -9.03
N ASN A 51 5.73 -0.30 -7.93
CA ASN A 51 5.19 -1.31 -7.02
C ASN A 51 4.56 -0.71 -5.74
N SER A 52 4.31 0.60 -5.72
CA SER A 52 3.57 1.26 -4.63
C SER A 52 2.13 0.77 -4.57
N ARG A 53 1.64 0.52 -3.36
CA ARG A 53 0.23 0.29 -3.06
C ARG A 53 -0.16 1.00 -1.77
N LEU A 54 -1.42 1.40 -1.66
CA LEU A 54 -2.01 1.67 -0.36
C LEU A 54 -2.36 0.34 0.28
N LEU A 55 -1.67 -0.01 1.37
CA LEU A 55 -1.80 -1.35 1.97
C LEU A 55 -3.22 -1.64 2.47
N CYS A 56 -3.98 -0.60 2.84
CA CYS A 56 -5.39 -0.74 3.21
C CYS A 56 -6.32 -1.18 2.07
N GLN A 57 -5.90 -1.05 0.81
CA GLN A 57 -6.68 -1.44 -0.37
C GLN A 57 -6.37 -2.88 -0.82
N ILE A 58 -5.44 -3.56 -0.16
CA ILE A 58 -5.12 -4.96 -0.44
C ILE A 58 -5.97 -5.86 0.46
N ALA A 59 -6.98 -6.49 -0.14
CA ALA A 59 -7.71 -7.57 0.52
C ALA A 59 -6.80 -8.81 0.64
N LEU A 60 -6.53 -9.27 1.86
CA LEU A 60 -5.77 -10.49 2.08
C LEU A 60 -6.61 -11.71 1.69
N GLU A 61 -6.04 -12.55 0.82
CA GLU A 61 -6.62 -13.79 0.33
C GLU A 61 -5.62 -14.94 0.58
N PRO A 62 -6.05 -16.22 0.65
CA PRO A 62 -5.14 -17.34 0.92
C PRO A 62 -3.95 -17.43 -0.05
N GLY A 63 -4.09 -16.93 -1.28
CA GLY A 63 -3.02 -16.87 -2.28
C GLY A 63 -1.91 -15.84 -1.98
N LEU A 64 -2.07 -15.05 -0.92
CA LEU A 64 -1.14 -14.02 -0.45
C LEU A 64 -0.40 -14.42 0.84
N ASP A 65 -0.49 -15.69 1.27
CA ASP A 65 0.31 -16.17 2.40
C ASP A 65 1.81 -16.06 2.08
N GLY A 66 2.55 -15.32 2.93
CA GLY A 66 3.95 -14.95 2.71
C GLY A 66 4.17 -13.66 1.91
N LEU A 67 3.14 -12.83 1.68
CA LEU A 67 3.28 -11.52 1.01
C LEU A 67 4.38 -10.66 1.65
N GLU A 68 5.33 -10.23 0.83
CA GLU A 68 6.44 -9.36 1.25
C GLU A 68 6.15 -7.90 0.90
N ILE A 69 6.30 -7.04 1.91
CA ILE A 69 6.01 -5.61 1.84
C ILE A 69 7.17 -4.84 2.46
N THR A 70 7.61 -3.77 1.81
CA THR A 70 8.48 -2.75 2.41
C THR A 70 7.65 -1.51 2.71
N VAL A 71 7.68 -1.02 3.95
CA VAL A 71 6.96 0.21 4.32
C VAL A 71 7.64 1.42 3.65
N ALA A 72 6.85 2.29 3.03
CA ALA A 72 7.35 3.52 2.46
C ALA A 72 7.64 4.55 3.56
N ASP A 73 8.48 5.54 3.26
CA ASP A 73 8.59 6.72 4.12
C ASP A 73 7.32 7.55 3.95
N ASN A 74 6.44 7.46 4.94
CA ASN A 74 5.11 8.09 4.91
C ASN A 74 5.11 9.49 5.54
N GLY A 75 6.27 9.99 5.99
CA GLY A 75 6.41 11.26 6.69
C GLY A 75 5.68 11.23 8.03
N ASP A 76 6.43 11.13 9.12
CA ASP A 76 5.88 11.30 10.48
C ASP A 76 5.27 12.71 10.70
#